data_AF-A0A023UDM2-F1
#
_entry.id   AF-A0A023UDM2-F1
#
_cell.length_a   1.000
_cell.length_b   1.000
_cell.length_c   1.000
_cell.angle_alpha   90.00
_cell.angle_beta   90.00
_cell.angle_gamma   90.00
#
_symmetry.space_group_name_H-M   'P 1'
#
loop_
_entity.id
_entity.type
_entity.pdbx_description
1 polymer ?
#
loop_
_entity_poly.entity_id
_entity_poly.type
_entity_poly.pdbx_seq_one_letter_code
_entity_poly.pdbx_strand_id
1 'polypeptide(L)'
;FEEARTTLRQLEYNTMHGEDEESPENLVLSDIVDKLNIQFEDAMNDLWQTLMTQELYLHEAIEESTTNFHRKIAELMSKFVEQSQSFFVQLREISVHFSENMTEIVTRFISTKLALQDFDDVPSDLRMCMEDRDAILNLIAG
;
A
#
# COMPACT_ATOMS: atom_id res chain seq x y z
N PHE A 1 -32.78 32.09 -17.16
CA PHE A 1 -31.92 32.49 -18.31
C PHE A 1 -32.70 33.04 -19.49
N GLU A 2 -33.74 32.35 -19.98
CA GLU A 2 -34.49 32.83 -21.16
C GLU A 2 -35.30 34.11 -20.89
N GLU A 3 -35.91 34.20 -19.71
CA GLU A 3 -36.59 35.39 -19.21
C GLU A 3 -35.62 36.58 -19.05
N ALA A 4 -34.50 36.39 -18.33
CA ALA A 4 -33.43 37.38 -18.18
C ALA A 4 -32.94 37.96 -19.52
N ARG A 5 -32.71 37.09 -20.51
CA ARG A 5 -32.28 37.48 -21.86
C ARG A 5 -33.35 38.29 -22.59
N THR A 6 -34.62 37.98 -22.36
CA THR A 6 -35.75 38.67 -23.00
C THR A 6 -35.94 40.06 -22.40
N THR A 7 -35.90 40.16 -21.07
CA THR A 7 -35.98 41.42 -20.31
C THR A 7 -34.83 42.36 -20.65
N LEU A 8 -33.59 41.85 -20.69
CA LEU A 8 -32.41 42.65 -21.04
C LEU A 8 -32.49 43.19 -22.48
N ARG A 9 -32.90 42.35 -23.45
CA ARG A 9 -33.09 42.79 -24.83
C ARG A 9 -34.18 43.84 -24.98
N GLN A 10 -35.22 43.77 -24.16
CA GLN A 10 -36.30 44.76 -24.18
C GLN A 10 -35.82 46.10 -23.63
N LEU A 11 -35.01 46.10 -22.56
CA LEU A 11 -34.31 47.31 -22.09
C LEU A 11 -33.39 47.89 -23.15
N GLU A 12 -32.53 47.07 -23.76
CA GLU A 12 -31.61 47.50 -24.82
C GLU A 12 -32.37 48.09 -26.02
N TYR A 13 -33.51 47.50 -26.39
CA TYR A 13 -34.38 48.00 -27.44
C TYR A 13 -34.98 49.38 -27.06
N ASN A 14 -35.52 49.52 -25.84
CA ASN A 14 -36.12 50.76 -25.37
C ASN A 14 -35.10 51.91 -25.32
N THR A 15 -33.90 51.65 -24.80
CA THR A 15 -32.79 52.61 -24.79
C THR A 15 -32.35 53.02 -26.21
N MET A 16 -32.25 52.06 -27.14
CA MET A 16 -31.85 52.33 -28.53
C MET A 16 -32.88 53.19 -29.31
N HIS A 17 -34.16 53.13 -28.91
CA HIS A 17 -35.23 53.92 -29.53
C HIS A 17 -35.50 55.26 -28.82
N GLY A 18 -34.68 55.62 -27.82
CA GLY A 18 -34.76 56.89 -27.12
C GLY A 18 -35.96 56.99 -26.17
N GLU A 19 -36.48 55.86 -25.69
CA GLU A 19 -37.46 55.85 -24.61
C GLU A 19 -36.81 56.34 -23.31
N ASP A 20 -37.61 57.02 -22.48
CA ASP A 20 -37.14 57.56 -21.20
C ASP A 20 -36.70 56.41 -20.28
N GLU A 21 -35.44 56.42 -19.85
CA GLU A 21 -34.88 55.41 -18.94
C GLU A 21 -35.58 55.45 -17.56
N GLU A 22 -36.12 56.61 -17.18
CA GLU A 22 -36.90 56.79 -15.94
C GLU A 22 -38.40 56.46 -16.12
N SER A 23 -38.80 55.99 -17.31
CA SER A 23 -40.16 55.47 -17.52
C SER A 23 -40.45 54.34 -16.51
N PRO A 24 -41.67 54.31 -15.92
CA PRO A 24 -42.05 53.26 -14.98
C PRO A 24 -41.83 51.83 -15.51
N GLU A 25 -41.97 51.62 -16.82
CA GLU A 25 -41.75 50.32 -17.46
C GLU A 25 -40.27 49.92 -17.48
N ASN A 26 -39.38 50.86 -17.83
CA ASN A 26 -37.92 50.63 -17.85
C ASN A 26 -37.36 50.42 -16.45
N LEU A 27 -37.87 51.16 -15.45
CA LEU A 27 -37.50 50.96 -14.05
C LEU A 27 -37.87 49.55 -13.55
N VAL A 28 -39.03 49.02 -13.93
CA VAL A 28 -39.46 47.65 -13.58
C VAL A 28 -38.59 46.61 -14.28
N LEU A 29 -38.29 46.78 -15.57
CA LEU A 29 -37.42 45.86 -16.29
C LEU A 29 -35.99 45.85 -15.71
N SER A 30 -35.45 47.03 -15.33
CA SER A 30 -34.14 47.16 -14.70
C SER A 30 -34.10 46.43 -13.35
N ASP A 31 -35.11 46.64 -12.50
CA ASP A 31 -35.22 45.95 -11.20
C ASP A 31 -35.31 44.43 -11.36
N ILE A 32 -35.99 43.93 -12.41
CA ILE A 32 -36.02 42.49 -12.73
C ILE A 32 -34.62 41.98 -13.10
N VAL A 33 -33.88 42.70 -13.95
CA VAL A 33 -32.51 42.31 -14.34
C VAL A 33 -31.57 42.32 -13.13
N ASP A 34 -31.64 43.34 -12.28
CA ASP A 34 -30.82 43.45 -11.09
C ASP A 34 -31.09 42.30 -10.11
N LYS A 35 -32.36 41.96 -9.89
CA LYS A 35 -32.75 40.80 -9.07
C LYS A 35 -32.22 39.49 -9.64
N LEU A 36 -32.27 39.31 -10.96
CA LEU A 36 -31.76 38.11 -11.62
C LEU A 36 -30.23 37.99 -11.52
N ASN A 37 -29.52 39.12 -11.60
CA ASN A 37 -28.08 39.16 -11.40
C ASN A 37 -27.71 38.77 -9.96
N ILE A 38 -28.38 39.34 -8.96
CA ILE A 38 -28.15 39.00 -7.55
C ILE A 38 -28.41 37.50 -7.31
N GLN A 39 -29.52 36.96 -7.80
CA GLN A 39 -29.83 35.53 -7.66
C GLN A 39 -28.79 34.63 -8.33
N PHE A 40 -28.25 35.05 -9.47
CA PHE A 40 -27.21 34.30 -10.17
C PHE A 40 -25.89 34.34 -9.39
N GLU A 41 -25.50 35.51 -8.87
CA GLU A 41 -24.32 35.65 -8.02
C GLU A 41 -24.42 34.81 -6.74
N ASP A 42 -25.58 34.81 -6.09
CA ASP A 42 -25.86 33.98 -4.92
C ASP A 42 -25.74 32.49 -5.26
N ALA A 43 -26.36 32.03 -6.34
CA ALA A 43 -26.27 30.63 -6.78
C ALA A 43 -24.84 30.21 -7.13
N MET A 44 -24.06 31.12 -7.73
CA MET A 44 -22.64 30.90 -8.02
C MET A 44 -21.80 30.79 -6.75
N ASN A 45 -22.06 31.65 -5.76
CA ASN A 45 -21.39 31.60 -4.47
C ASN A 45 -21.73 30.31 -3.71
N ASP A 46 -22.99 29.90 -3.70
CA ASP A 46 -23.43 28.65 -3.07
C ASP A 46 -22.76 27.43 -3.71
N LEU A 47 -22.69 27.41 -5.05
CA LEU A 47 -21.99 26.35 -5.79
C LEU A 47 -20.50 26.33 -5.43
N TRP A 48 -19.85 27.50 -5.39
CA TRP A 48 -18.45 27.61 -5.01
C TRP A 48 -18.20 27.10 -3.58
N GLN A 49 -19.03 27.49 -2.61
CA GLN A 49 -18.91 27.01 -1.22
C GLN A 49 -19.11 25.50 -1.12
N THR A 50 -20.08 24.96 -1.87
CA THR A 50 -20.35 23.52 -1.92
C THR A 50 -19.16 22.77 -2.49
N LEU A 51 -18.59 23.24 -3.61
CA LEU A 51 -17.42 22.63 -4.24
C LEU A 51 -16.18 22.70 -3.34
N MET A 52 -15.91 23.83 -2.70
CA MET A 52 -14.81 23.97 -1.75
C MET A 52 -14.93 23.00 -0.57
N THR A 53 -16.15 22.84 -0.07
CA THR A 53 -16.44 21.91 1.03
C THR A 53 -16.20 20.47 0.59
N GLN A 54 -16.70 20.08 -0.59
CA GLN A 54 -16.49 18.75 -1.15
C GLN A 54 -15.01 18.47 -1.44
N GLU A 55 -14.28 19.45 -1.98
CA GLU A 55 -12.85 19.34 -2.26
C GLU A 55 -12.05 19.12 -0.97
N LEU A 56 -12.36 19.88 0.09
CA LEU A 56 -11.70 19.72 1.39
C LEU A 56 -11.95 18.32 1.96
N TYR A 57 -13.20 17.85 1.96
CA TYR A 57 -13.53 16.50 2.44
C TYR A 57 -12.83 15.41 1.65
N LEU A 58 -12.78 15.55 0.31
CA LEU A 58 -12.12 14.58 -0.54
C LEU A 58 -10.61 14.56 -0.29
N HIS A 59 -10.01 15.74 -0.13
CA HIS A 59 -8.59 15.88 0.18
C HIS A 59 -8.24 15.20 1.51
N GLU A 60 -8.96 15.52 2.59
CA GLU A 60 -8.75 14.93 3.92
C GLU A 60 -8.94 13.40 3.89
N ALA A 61 -9.99 12.91 3.21
CA ALA A 61 -10.26 11.48 3.11
C ALA A 61 -9.16 10.73 2.32
N ILE A 62 -8.64 11.34 1.25
CA ILE A 62 -7.53 10.77 0.47
C ILE A 62 -6.25 10.76 1.29
N GLU A 63 -5.94 11.85 2.00
CA GLU A 63 -4.75 11.94 2.84
C GLU A 63 -4.77 10.91 3.98
N GLU A 64 -5.91 10.79 4.67
CA GLU A 64 -6.11 9.79 5.72
C GLU A 64 -5.98 8.36 5.17
N SER A 65 -6.64 8.06 4.05
CA SER A 65 -6.59 6.75 3.40
C SER A 65 -5.16 6.39 2.97
N THR A 66 -4.47 7.34 2.36
CA THR A 66 -3.08 7.17 1.90
C THR A 66 -2.13 6.93 3.07
N THR A 67 -2.26 7.72 4.13
CA THR A 67 -1.43 7.58 5.34
C THR A 67 -1.66 6.23 6.02
N ASN A 68 -2.93 5.83 6.15
CA ASN A 68 -3.29 4.53 6.72
C ASN A 68 -2.78 3.37 5.87
N PHE A 69 -2.85 3.47 4.54
CA PHE A 69 -2.33 2.46 3.64
C PHE A 69 -0.81 2.30 3.78
N HIS A 70 -0.06 3.40 3.77
CA HIS A 70 1.39 3.38 3.97
C HIS A 70 1.77 2.73 5.30
N ARG A 71 1.09 3.10 6.39
CA ARG A 71 1.33 2.50 7.72
C ARG A 71 1.09 1.00 7.71
N LYS A 72 -0.03 0.54 7.12
CA LYS A 72 -0.38 -0.88 7.06
C LYS A 72 0.62 -1.69 6.23
N ILE A 73 1.04 -1.18 5.07
CA ILE A 73 2.03 -1.85 4.23
C ILE A 73 3.38 -1.94 4.93
N ALA A 74 3.83 -0.86 5.58
CA ALA A 74 5.08 -0.87 6.34
C ALA A 74 5.05 -1.92 7.47
N GLU A 75 3.94 -2.02 8.20
CA GLU A 75 3.76 -3.00 9.26
C GLU A 75 3.76 -4.44 8.71
N LEU A 76 3.06 -4.69 7.60
CA LEU A 76 3.04 -6.00 6.93
C LEU A 76 4.44 -6.41 6.45
N MET A 77 5.20 -5.48 5.87
CA MET A 77 6.57 -5.73 5.41
C MET A 77 7.51 -6.03 6.57
N SER A 78 7.41 -5.30 7.68
CA SER A 78 8.20 -5.58 8.90
C SER A 78 7.93 -6.99 9.41
N LYS A 79 6.64 -7.34 9.58
CA LYS A 79 6.21 -8.66 10.03
C LYS A 79 6.65 -9.78 9.09
N PHE A 80 6.66 -9.53 7.79
CA PHE A 80 7.13 -10.49 6.80
C PHE A 80 8.63 -10.77 6.95
N VAL A 81 9.44 -9.71 7.12
CA VAL A 81 10.89 -9.84 7.30
C VAL A 81 11.20 -10.56 8.62
N GLU A 82 10.54 -10.17 9.71
CA GLU A 82 10.70 -10.80 11.03
C GLU A 82 10.37 -12.30 10.98
N GLN A 83 9.25 -12.68 10.36
CA GLN A 83 8.88 -14.09 10.20
C GLN A 83 9.87 -14.85 9.32
N SER A 84 10.30 -14.26 8.20
CA SER A 84 11.28 -14.87 7.31
C SER A 84 12.59 -15.15 8.05
N GLN A 85 13.08 -14.17 8.83
CA GLN A 85 14.27 -14.34 9.65
C GLN A 85 14.08 -15.45 10.70
N SER A 86 12.93 -15.50 11.36
CA SER A 86 12.61 -16.57 12.31
C SER A 86 12.68 -17.96 11.66
N PHE A 87 12.13 -18.13 10.45
CA PHE A 87 12.21 -19.40 9.72
C PHE A 87 13.66 -19.76 9.37
N PHE A 88 14.49 -18.80 8.94
CA PHE A 88 15.89 -19.07 8.64
C PHE A 88 16.69 -19.46 9.89
N VAL A 89 16.39 -18.88 11.05
CA VAL A 89 16.98 -19.29 12.33
C VAL A 89 16.59 -20.72 12.66
N GLN A 90 15.30 -21.06 12.59
CA GLN A 90 14.81 -22.42 12.84
C GLN A 90 15.42 -23.45 11.88
N LEU A 91 15.51 -23.13 10.58
CA LEU A 91 16.16 -24.00 9.60
C LEU A 91 17.63 -24.22 9.91
N ARG A 92 18.35 -23.17 10.34
CA ARG A 92 19.74 -23.26 10.75
C ARG A 92 19.89 -24.15 11.98
N GLU A 93 19.04 -23.98 13.00
CA GLU A 93 19.05 -24.81 14.21
C GLU A 93 18.82 -26.29 13.87
N ILE A 94 17.83 -26.60 13.02
CA ILE A 94 17.57 -27.96 12.55
C ILE A 94 18.77 -28.53 11.80
N SER A 95 19.38 -27.74 10.90
CA SER A 95 20.55 -28.17 10.13
C SER A 95 21.76 -28.46 11.03
N VAL A 96 22.00 -27.62 12.04
CA VAL A 96 23.09 -27.80 13.01
C VAL A 96 22.83 -29.06 13.84
N HIS A 97 21.63 -29.20 14.42
CA HIS A 97 21.27 -30.36 15.21
C HIS A 97 21.34 -31.66 14.40
N PHE A 98 20.94 -31.64 13.13
CA PHE A 98 21.09 -32.78 12.23
C PHE A 98 22.58 -33.15 12.03
N SER A 99 23.43 -32.15 11.75
CA SER A 99 24.87 -32.36 11.57
C SER A 99 25.54 -32.92 12.83
N GLU A 100 25.20 -32.39 14.00
CA GLU A 100 25.71 -32.85 15.30
C GLU A 100 25.31 -34.32 15.57
N ASN A 101 24.03 -34.64 15.40
CA ASN A 101 23.53 -36.01 15.57
C ASN A 101 24.19 -37.00 14.59
N MET A 102 24.32 -36.63 13.32
CA MET A 102 25.01 -37.47 12.33
C MET A 102 26.46 -37.71 12.72
N THR A 103 27.16 -36.67 13.16
CA THR A 103 28.56 -36.76 13.62
C THR A 103 28.68 -37.68 14.83
N GLU A 104 27.76 -37.58 15.80
CA GLU A 104 27.73 -38.45 16.98
C GLU A 104 27.50 -39.91 16.60
N ILE A 105 26.46 -40.19 15.81
CA ILE A 105 26.08 -41.56 15.40
C ILE A 105 27.24 -42.23 14.66
N VAL A 106 27.84 -41.54 13.68
CA VAL A 106 28.94 -42.10 12.90
C VAL A 106 30.19 -42.29 13.76
N THR A 107 30.52 -41.31 14.60
CA THR A 107 31.63 -41.42 15.56
C THR A 107 31.46 -42.65 16.45
N ARG A 108 30.27 -42.85 17.00
CA ARG A 108 29.96 -43.97 17.89
C ARG A 108 30.02 -45.30 17.16
N PHE A 109 29.49 -45.36 15.93
CA PHE A 109 29.54 -46.55 15.09
C PHE A 109 30.99 -46.96 14.79
N ILE A 110 31.80 -46.03 14.28
CA ILE A 110 33.23 -46.27 13.98
C ILE A 110 33.97 -46.73 15.23
N SER A 111 33.81 -46.01 16.34
CA SER A 111 34.50 -46.33 17.59
C SER A 111 34.15 -47.73 18.10
N THR A 112 32.89 -48.14 17.97
CA THR A 112 32.41 -49.46 18.40
C THR A 112 32.97 -50.57 17.51
N LYS A 113 32.89 -50.40 16.19
CA LYS A 113 33.39 -51.37 15.21
C LYS A 113 34.91 -51.56 15.32
N LEU A 114 35.68 -50.47 15.50
CA LEU A 114 37.12 -50.53 15.77
C LEU A 114 37.45 -51.24 17.09
N ALA A 115 36.73 -50.92 18.18
CA ALA A 115 37.00 -51.50 19.50
C ALA A 115 36.73 -53.01 19.56
N LEU A 116 35.70 -53.49 18.87
CA LEU A 116 35.33 -54.90 18.81
C LEU A 116 36.10 -55.69 17.74
N GLN A 117 36.83 -55.00 16.85
CA GLN A 117 37.41 -55.57 15.62
C GLN A 117 36.39 -56.37 14.78
N ASP A 118 35.12 -55.98 14.86
CA ASP A 118 34.02 -56.61 14.14
C ASP A 118 33.69 -55.76 12.92
N PHE A 119 33.99 -56.26 11.72
CA PHE A 119 33.75 -55.55 10.47
C PHE A 119 32.82 -56.29 9.52
N ASP A 120 32.21 -57.40 9.95
CA ASP A 120 31.48 -58.30 9.05
C ASP A 120 30.33 -57.58 8.33
N ASP A 121 29.61 -56.71 9.05
CA ASP A 121 28.53 -55.90 8.51
C ASP A 121 28.98 -54.58 7.86
N VAL A 122 30.28 -54.27 7.87
CA VAL A 122 30.82 -53.04 7.27
C VAL A 122 31.12 -53.29 5.79
N PRO A 123 30.53 -52.50 4.87
CA PRO A 123 30.84 -52.60 3.44
C PRO A 123 32.34 -52.49 3.17
N SER A 124 32.86 -53.30 2.25
CA SER A 124 34.29 -53.36 1.91
C SER A 124 34.88 -51.99 1.58
N ASP A 125 34.13 -51.16 0.86
CA ASP A 125 34.57 -49.83 0.43
C ASP A 125 34.73 -48.86 1.61
N LEU A 126 33.94 -49.04 2.68
CA LEU A 126 34.02 -48.23 3.90
C LEU A 126 35.10 -48.74 4.87
N ARG A 127 35.45 -50.03 4.85
CA ARG A 127 36.52 -50.60 5.69
C ARG A 127 37.87 -49.90 5.45
N MET A 128 38.15 -49.51 4.21
CA MET A 128 39.39 -48.81 3.86
C MET A 128 39.50 -47.43 4.51
N CYS A 129 38.37 -46.77 4.79
CA CYS A 129 38.32 -45.46 5.42
C CYS A 129 38.19 -45.54 6.94
N MET A 130 37.86 -46.71 7.50
CA MET A 130 37.58 -46.87 8.93
C MET A 130 38.78 -46.59 9.85
N GLU A 131 40.00 -46.72 9.34
CA GLU A 131 41.22 -46.35 10.07
C GLU A 131 41.46 -44.82 10.06
N ASP A 132 40.93 -44.11 9.06
CA ASP A 132 41.00 -42.65 8.93
C ASP A 132 39.68 -41.99 9.36
N ARG A 133 39.51 -41.97 10.68
CA ARG A 133 38.34 -41.36 11.34
C ARG A 133 38.16 -39.89 10.94
N ASP A 134 39.25 -39.14 10.78
CA ASP A 134 39.20 -37.72 10.48
C ASP A 134 38.71 -37.48 9.04
N ALA A 135 39.13 -38.29 8.07
CA ALA A 135 38.59 -38.24 6.72
C ALA A 135 37.09 -38.50 6.67
N ILE A 136 36.59 -39.48 7.44
CA ILE A 136 35.15 -39.77 7.50
C ILE A 136 34.38 -38.62 8.17
N LEU A 137 34.90 -38.05 9.26
CA LEU A 137 34.25 -36.91 9.94
C LEU A 137 34.19 -35.67 9.05
N ASN A 138 35.24 -35.40 8.28
CA ASN A 138 35.27 -34.30 7.32
C ASN A 138 34.24 -34.48 6.18
N LEU A 139 33.98 -35.71 5.74
CA LEU A 139 32.94 -36.00 4.74
C LEU A 139 31.52 -35.74 5.25
N ILE A 140 31.28 -35.89 6.56
CA ILE A 140 29.95 -35.75 7.18
C ILE A 140 29.67 -34.30 7.57
N ALA A 141 30.73 -33.54 7.89
CA ALA A 141 30.63 -32.12 8.24
C ALA A 141 30.20 -31.24 7.06
N GLY A 142 30.39 -31.70 5.82
CA GLY A 142 30.06 -30.96 4.59
C GLY A 142 31.19 -30.07 4.10
#